data_AF-A0A957G9Z4-F1
#
_entry.id   AF-A0A957G9Z4-F1
#
_cell.length_a   1.000
_cell.length_b   1.000
_cell.length_c   1.000
_cell.angle_alpha   90.00
_cell.angle_beta   90.00
_cell.angle_gamma   90.00
#
_symmetry.space_group_name_H-M   'P 1'
#
loop_
_entity.id
_entity.type
_entity.pdbx_description
1 polymer ?
#
loop_
_entity_poly.entity_id
_entity_poly.type
_entity_poly.pdbx_seq_one_letter_code
_entity_poly.pdbx_strand_id
1 'polypeptide(L)'
;MMEENERRLRRRRLRQVGEPLTENSSLRDALTDEQATELLNWGLAQLDPVVAQTLALDDAAAEPLLAAQADLVRQLMHQVNRLVTLLPDPAAEMAEVWQQLLLFSQLLRRQRPTPAGAEQTTAALFQLVHDRASLRPDDVFHHLMQLLQPEETA
;
A
#
# COMPACT_ATOMS: atom_id res chain seq x y z
N MET A 1 25.48 3.26 -24.67
CA MET A 1 24.78 4.57 -24.56
C MET A 1 23.29 4.42 -24.25
N MET A 2 22.54 3.49 -24.87
CA MET A 2 21.10 3.30 -24.58
C MET A 2 20.81 2.88 -23.12
N GLU A 3 21.60 1.96 -22.54
CA GLU A 3 21.41 1.51 -21.15
C GLU A 3 21.59 2.63 -20.10
N GLU A 4 22.50 3.57 -20.35
CA GLU A 4 22.73 4.73 -19.46
C GLU A 4 21.53 5.67 -19.46
N ASN A 5 20.92 5.91 -20.62
CA ASN A 5 19.75 6.77 -20.77
C ASN A 5 18.51 6.15 -20.12
N GLU A 6 18.27 4.85 -20.33
CA GLU A 6 17.17 4.13 -19.67
C GLU A 6 17.33 4.13 -18.14
N ARG A 7 18.54 3.89 -17.63
CA ARG A 7 18.84 3.97 -16.19
C ARG A 7 18.59 5.36 -15.61
N ARG A 8 18.85 6.43 -16.38
CA ARG A 8 18.55 7.81 -15.97
C ARG A 8 17.05 8.09 -15.99
N LEU A 9 16.36 7.65 -17.04
CA LEU A 9 14.90 7.80 -17.17
C LEU A 9 14.15 7.07 -16.05
N ARG A 10 14.51 5.80 -15.77
CA ARG A 10 13.94 5.02 -14.66
C ARG A 10 14.10 5.75 -13.33
N ARG A 11 15.32 6.22 -13.02
CA ARG A 11 15.60 6.97 -11.79
C ARG A 11 14.78 8.26 -11.69
N ARG A 12 14.65 9.00 -12.80
CA ARG A 12 13.83 10.23 -12.85
C ARG A 12 12.37 9.92 -12.52
N ARG A 13 11.78 8.91 -13.17
CA ARG A 13 10.38 8.53 -12.96
C ARG A 13 10.13 8.02 -11.55
N LEU A 14 10.97 7.11 -11.04
CA LEU A 14 10.88 6.64 -9.65
C LEU A 14 10.93 7.79 -8.65
N ARG A 15 11.84 8.76 -8.84
CA ARG A 15 11.91 9.94 -7.99
C ARG A 15 10.61 10.74 -8.06
N GLN A 16 10.13 11.04 -9.28
CA GLN A 16 8.93 11.83 -9.50
C GLN A 16 7.69 11.22 -8.83
N VAL A 17 7.48 9.90 -8.95
CA VAL A 17 6.32 9.25 -8.32
C VAL A 17 6.53 8.91 -6.85
N GLY A 18 7.76 8.74 -6.39
CA GLY A 18 8.09 8.39 -5.01
C GLY A 18 8.17 9.58 -4.06
N GLU A 19 8.57 10.76 -4.54
CA GLU A 19 8.73 11.98 -3.74
C GLU A 19 7.47 12.32 -2.92
N PRO A 20 6.24 12.30 -3.48
CA PRO A 20 5.02 12.53 -2.70
C PRO A 20 4.80 11.54 -1.54
N LEU A 21 5.27 10.29 -1.66
CA LEU A 21 5.16 9.30 -0.58
C LEU A 21 6.13 9.61 0.56
N THR A 22 7.29 10.19 0.24
CA THR A 22 8.32 10.54 1.22
C THR A 22 8.02 11.84 1.97
N GLU A 23 7.47 12.84 1.27
CA GLU A 23 7.22 14.19 1.80
C GLU A 23 5.92 14.27 2.62
N ASN A 24 4.95 13.40 2.35
CA ASN A 24 3.68 13.44 3.05
C ASN A 24 3.73 12.62 4.36
N SER A 25 4.05 13.28 5.47
CA SER A 25 4.11 12.66 6.79
C SER A 25 2.77 12.07 7.28
N SER A 26 1.63 12.58 6.81
CA SER A 26 0.29 12.08 7.19
C SER A 26 0.01 10.64 6.71
N LEU A 27 0.87 10.09 5.87
CA LEU A 27 0.81 8.68 5.48
C LEU A 27 1.33 7.74 6.58
N ARG A 28 1.98 8.28 7.63
CA ARG A 28 2.78 7.52 8.60
C ARG A 28 2.73 8.10 10.01
N ASP A 29 1.88 9.09 10.28
CA ASP A 29 1.91 9.86 11.53
C ASP A 29 1.47 9.07 12.76
N ALA A 30 0.73 7.98 12.57
CA ALA A 30 0.33 7.06 13.62
C ALA A 30 1.26 5.86 13.78
N LEU A 31 2.31 5.77 12.96
CA LEU A 31 3.25 4.67 12.96
C LEU A 31 4.51 5.01 13.75
N THR A 32 5.15 4.00 14.31
CA THR A 32 6.54 4.13 14.81
C THR A 32 7.49 4.37 13.63
N ASP A 33 8.69 4.89 13.90
CA ASP A 33 9.70 5.12 12.85
C ASP A 33 10.04 3.85 12.05
N GLU A 34 10.07 2.70 12.71
CA GLU A 34 10.33 1.40 12.07
C GLU A 34 9.18 0.99 11.13
N GLN A 35 7.94 1.06 11.61
CA GLN A 35 6.74 0.79 10.80
C GLN A 35 6.58 1.77 9.63
N ALA A 36 6.85 3.05 9.89
CA ALA A 36 6.84 4.11 8.87
C ALA A 36 7.88 3.84 7.78
N THR A 37 9.07 3.37 8.16
CA THR A 37 10.14 2.98 7.24
C THR A 37 9.75 1.74 6.42
N GLU A 38 9.20 0.72 7.08
CA GLU A 38 8.74 -0.50 6.40
C GLU A 38 7.65 -0.21 5.38
N LEU A 39 6.63 0.56 5.77
CA LEU A 39 5.52 0.93 4.89
C LEU A 39 5.99 1.79 3.70
N LEU A 40 6.93 2.71 3.94
CA LEU A 40 7.52 3.52 2.87
C LEU A 40 8.31 2.66 1.88
N ASN A 41 9.14 1.74 2.39
CA ASN A 41 9.91 0.83 1.55
C ASN A 41 9.00 -0.05 0.70
N TRP A 42 7.91 -0.57 1.29
CA TRP A 42 6.89 -1.29 0.54
C TRP A 42 6.27 -0.41 -0.55
N GLY A 43 5.85 0.82 -0.22
CA GLY A 43 5.22 1.73 -1.17
C GLY A 43 6.11 2.07 -2.36
N LEU A 44 7.40 2.34 -2.12
CA LEU A 44 8.38 2.59 -3.16
C LEU A 44 8.62 1.34 -4.03
N ALA A 45 8.66 0.15 -3.44
CA ALA A 45 8.80 -1.10 -4.18
C ALA A 45 7.62 -1.35 -5.13
N GLN A 46 6.40 -0.95 -4.78
CA GLN A 46 5.22 -1.07 -5.65
C GLN A 46 5.27 -0.17 -6.88
N LEU A 47 6.08 0.91 -6.88
CA LEU A 47 6.21 1.82 -8.01
C LEU A 47 7.17 1.28 -9.09
N ASP A 48 8.09 0.39 -8.73
CA ASP A 48 9.14 -0.06 -9.66
C ASP A 48 8.60 -0.82 -10.88
N PRO A 49 7.65 -1.77 -10.74
CA PRO A 49 7.11 -2.49 -11.89
C PRO A 49 6.41 -1.56 -12.90
N VAL A 50 5.63 -0.57 -12.44
CA VAL A 50 4.97 0.38 -13.36
C VAL A 50 5.98 1.30 -14.02
N VAL A 51 7.02 1.74 -13.30
CA VAL A 51 8.08 2.55 -13.91
C VAL A 51 8.79 1.74 -15.00
N ALA A 52 9.11 0.48 -14.75
CA ALA A 52 9.73 -0.41 -15.73
C ALA A 52 8.85 -0.56 -16.99
N GLN A 53 7.54 -0.79 -16.82
CA GLN A 53 6.58 -0.92 -17.93
C GLN A 53 6.47 0.35 -18.76
N THR A 54 6.65 1.53 -18.16
CA THR A 54 6.52 2.79 -18.88
C THR A 54 7.77 3.19 -19.64
N LEU A 55 8.95 2.57 -19.45
CA LEU A 55 10.21 3.04 -20.04
C LEU A 55 10.20 3.15 -21.57
N ALA A 56 9.39 2.33 -22.23
CA ALA A 56 9.20 2.38 -23.69
C ALA A 56 8.16 3.43 -24.15
N LEU A 57 7.45 4.07 -23.22
CA LEU A 57 6.44 5.08 -23.48
C LEU A 57 7.02 6.49 -23.37
N ASP A 58 6.49 7.40 -24.18
CA ASP A 58 6.72 8.83 -23.99
C ASP A 58 6.11 9.33 -22.67
N ASP A 59 6.46 10.55 -22.28
CA ASP A 59 6.03 11.09 -20.99
C ASP A 59 4.51 11.30 -20.92
N ALA A 60 3.85 11.64 -22.03
CA ALA A 60 2.40 11.85 -22.08
C ALA A 60 1.61 10.56 -21.86
N ALA A 61 2.09 9.43 -22.40
CA ALA A 61 1.49 8.12 -22.19
C ALA A 61 1.89 7.49 -20.85
N ALA A 62 3.09 7.77 -20.34
CA ALA A 62 3.57 7.22 -19.06
C ALA A 62 2.90 7.88 -17.84
N GLU A 63 2.71 9.20 -17.87
CA GLU A 63 2.20 9.99 -16.75
C GLU A 63 0.90 9.45 -16.12
N PRO A 64 -0.18 9.15 -16.86
CA PRO A 64 -1.41 8.66 -16.24
C PRO A 64 -1.25 7.29 -15.58
N LEU A 65 -0.39 6.40 -16.12
CA LEU A 65 -0.13 5.08 -15.53
C LEU A 65 0.64 5.22 -14.21
N LEU A 66 1.66 6.07 -14.22
CA LEU A 66 2.47 6.40 -13.06
C LEU A 66 1.63 7.06 -11.96
N ALA A 67 0.80 8.05 -12.31
CA ALA A 67 -0.09 8.74 -11.39
C ALA A 67 -1.11 7.79 -10.76
N ALA A 68 -1.77 6.94 -11.58
CA ALA A 68 -2.74 5.97 -11.09
C ALA A 68 -2.13 4.98 -10.09
N GLN A 69 -0.91 4.49 -10.35
CA GLN A 69 -0.23 3.59 -9.43
C GLN A 69 0.21 4.30 -8.15
N ALA A 70 0.77 5.51 -8.26
CA ALA A 70 1.16 6.31 -7.09
C ALA A 70 -0.04 6.62 -6.19
N ASP A 71 -1.19 6.95 -6.79
CA ASP A 71 -2.43 7.20 -6.07
C ASP A 71 -2.96 5.96 -5.35
N LEU A 72 -2.87 4.78 -5.97
CA LEU A 72 -3.26 3.52 -5.34
C LEU A 72 -2.37 3.18 -4.14
N VAL A 73 -1.05 3.30 -4.31
CA VAL A 73 -0.07 3.08 -3.23
C VAL A 73 -0.31 4.05 -2.07
N ARG A 74 -0.50 5.33 -2.37
CA ARG A 74 -0.79 6.37 -1.36
C ARG A 74 -2.08 6.06 -0.58
N GLN A 75 -3.13 5.64 -1.26
CA GLN A 75 -4.39 5.25 -0.62
C GLN A 75 -4.21 4.03 0.29
N LEU A 76 -3.45 3.02 -0.14
CA LEU A 76 -3.14 1.86 0.69
C LEU A 76 -2.33 2.23 1.92
N MET A 77 -1.27 3.04 1.78
CA MET A 77 -0.48 3.52 2.92
C MET A 77 -1.33 4.28 3.94
N HIS A 78 -2.18 5.18 3.45
CA HIS A 78 -3.08 5.94 4.32
C HIS A 78 -4.09 5.04 5.05
N GLN A 79 -4.60 4.00 4.36
CA GLN A 79 -5.50 3.03 4.98
C GLN A 79 -4.79 2.16 6.03
N VAL A 80 -3.53 1.77 5.82
CA VAL A 80 -2.74 1.09 6.86
C VAL A 80 -2.60 1.97 8.08
N ASN A 81 -2.12 3.21 7.90
CA ASN A 81 -1.92 4.17 8.98
C ASN A 81 -3.22 4.40 9.79
N ARG A 82 -4.37 4.46 9.12
CA ARG A 82 -5.68 4.59 9.78
C ARG A 82 -6.12 3.31 10.50
N LEU A 83 -5.95 2.14 9.90
CA LEU A 83 -6.42 0.88 10.48
C LEU A 83 -5.61 0.48 11.72
N VAL A 84 -4.32 0.83 11.77
CA VAL A 84 -3.46 0.60 12.95
C VAL A 84 -3.97 1.31 14.20
N THR A 85 -4.60 2.48 14.04
CA THR A 85 -5.20 3.21 15.17
C THR A 85 -6.63 2.78 15.44
N LEU A 86 -7.41 2.54 14.39
CA LEU A 86 -8.84 2.30 14.49
C LEU A 86 -9.21 0.91 15.01
N LEU A 87 -8.48 -0.14 14.60
CA LEU A 87 -8.80 -1.53 14.99
C LEU A 87 -8.69 -1.81 16.50
N PRO A 88 -7.57 -1.45 17.17
CA PRO A 88 -7.40 -1.76 18.59
C PRO A 88 -8.21 -0.82 19.50
N ASP A 89 -8.78 0.27 18.98
CA ASP A 89 -9.58 1.21 19.75
C ASP A 89 -10.91 0.57 20.18
N PRO A 90 -11.15 0.35 21.50
CA PRO A 90 -12.42 -0.19 21.97
C PRO A 90 -13.60 0.78 21.83
N ALA A 91 -13.33 2.09 21.69
CA ALA A 91 -14.35 3.11 21.48
C ALA A 91 -14.78 3.24 20.01
N ALA A 92 -13.99 2.70 19.07
CA ALA A 92 -14.29 2.79 17.64
C ALA A 92 -15.57 2.02 17.28
N GLU A 93 -16.49 2.71 16.61
CA GLU A 93 -17.75 2.14 16.14
C GLU A 93 -17.49 1.03 15.11
N MET A 94 -18.13 -0.12 15.30
CA MET A 94 -17.96 -1.26 14.40
C MET A 94 -18.32 -0.94 12.94
N ALA A 95 -19.27 -0.04 12.72
CA ALA A 95 -19.63 0.44 11.39
C ALA A 95 -18.47 1.16 10.69
N GLU A 96 -17.72 2.01 11.42
CA GLU A 96 -16.55 2.70 10.88
C GLU A 96 -15.42 1.71 10.58
N VAL A 97 -15.16 0.77 11.50
CA VAL A 97 -14.15 -0.30 11.31
C VAL A 97 -14.43 -1.07 10.02
N TRP A 98 -15.67 -1.54 9.84
CA TRP A 98 -16.05 -2.25 8.63
C TRP A 98 -15.92 -1.40 7.37
N GLN A 99 -16.27 -0.12 7.43
CA GLN A 99 -16.13 0.77 6.29
C GLN A 99 -14.66 0.90 5.85
N GLN A 100 -13.73 1.11 6.80
CA GLN A 100 -12.30 1.24 6.45
C GLN A 100 -11.73 -0.08 5.94
N LEU A 101 -12.11 -1.21 6.53
CA LEU A 101 -11.69 -2.52 6.05
C LEU A 101 -12.21 -2.84 4.65
N LEU A 102 -13.46 -2.47 4.34
CA LEU A 102 -14.00 -2.61 3.00
C LEU A 102 -13.22 -1.78 1.99
N LEU A 103 -12.91 -0.52 2.31
CA LEU A 103 -12.08 0.34 1.46
C LEU A 103 -10.68 -0.27 1.24
N PHE A 104 -10.02 -0.73 2.30
CA PHE A 104 -8.73 -1.39 2.21
C PHE A 104 -8.79 -2.64 1.31
N SER A 105 -9.82 -3.49 1.49
CA SER A 105 -10.04 -4.68 0.66
C SER A 105 -10.24 -4.35 -0.82
N GLN A 106 -10.95 -3.27 -1.13
CA GLN A 106 -11.18 -2.81 -2.50
C GLN A 106 -9.88 -2.32 -3.14
N LEU A 107 -9.07 -1.57 -2.39
CA LEU A 107 -7.76 -1.12 -2.86
C LEU A 107 -6.81 -2.30 -3.10
N LEU A 108 -6.77 -3.27 -2.19
CA LEU A 108 -5.99 -4.50 -2.35
C LEU A 108 -6.39 -5.28 -3.60
N ARG A 109 -7.69 -5.41 -3.88
CA ARG A 109 -8.18 -6.08 -5.11
C ARG A 109 -7.81 -5.32 -6.38
N ARG A 110 -7.72 -3.99 -6.33
CA ARG A 110 -7.22 -3.18 -7.45
C ARG A 110 -5.73 -3.41 -7.68
N GLN A 111 -4.96 -3.56 -6.60
CA GLN A 111 -3.53 -3.90 -6.68
C GLN A 111 -3.32 -5.37 -7.13
N ARG A 112 -4.21 -6.28 -6.73
CA ARG A 112 -4.13 -7.74 -6.96
C ARG A 112 -5.50 -8.31 -7.36
N PRO A 113 -5.84 -8.34 -8.65
CA PRO A 113 -7.19 -8.71 -9.13
C PRO A 113 -7.47 -10.24 -9.15
N THR A 114 -6.69 -11.06 -8.44
CA THR A 114 -6.84 -12.52 -8.47
C THR A 114 -7.96 -13.01 -7.53
N PRO A 115 -8.78 -14.00 -7.94
CA PRO A 115 -9.82 -14.57 -7.08
C PRO A 115 -9.30 -15.17 -5.77
N ALA A 116 -8.19 -15.91 -5.82
CA ALA A 116 -7.57 -16.52 -4.63
C ALA A 116 -7.18 -15.46 -3.58
N GLY A 117 -6.50 -14.39 -4.01
CA GLY A 117 -6.15 -13.29 -3.12
C GLY A 117 -7.35 -12.50 -2.58
N ALA A 118 -8.46 -12.45 -3.32
CA ALA A 118 -9.68 -11.83 -2.82
C ALA A 118 -10.30 -12.61 -1.66
N GLU A 119 -10.31 -13.95 -1.73
CA GLU A 119 -10.81 -14.81 -0.66
C GLU A 119 -9.90 -14.77 0.57
N GLN A 120 -8.58 -14.90 0.38
CA GLN A 120 -7.60 -14.83 1.46
C GLN A 120 -7.65 -13.48 2.20
N THR A 121 -7.70 -12.38 1.44
CA THR A 121 -7.84 -11.04 2.02
C THR A 121 -9.12 -10.95 2.85
N THR A 122 -10.23 -11.44 2.31
CA THR A 122 -11.53 -11.37 3.01
C THR A 122 -11.48 -12.15 4.32
N ALA A 123 -10.99 -13.38 4.31
CA ALA A 123 -10.85 -14.21 5.51
C ALA A 123 -9.95 -13.55 6.57
N ALA A 124 -8.79 -13.03 6.17
CA ALA A 124 -7.86 -12.38 7.08
C ALA A 124 -8.45 -11.10 7.72
N LEU A 125 -9.19 -10.30 6.95
CA LEU A 125 -9.86 -9.12 7.49
C LEU A 125 -10.98 -9.49 8.48
N PHE A 126 -11.73 -10.58 8.24
CA PHE A 126 -12.69 -11.08 9.21
C PHE A 126 -12.02 -11.50 10.52
N GLN A 127 -10.87 -12.19 10.42
CA GLN A 127 -10.10 -12.60 11.59
C GLN A 127 -9.60 -11.39 12.39
N LEU A 128 -9.06 -10.37 11.71
CA LEU A 128 -8.62 -9.12 12.35
C LEU A 128 -9.74 -8.42 13.13
N VAL A 129 -10.96 -8.39 12.60
CA VAL A 129 -12.11 -7.81 13.32
C VAL A 129 -12.50 -8.66 14.52
N HIS A 130 -12.46 -9.99 14.39
CA HIS A 130 -12.78 -10.90 15.48
C HIS A 130 -11.83 -10.70 16.66
N ASP A 131 -10.53 -10.59 16.38
CA ASP A 131 -9.48 -10.52 17.40
C ASP A 131 -9.22 -9.09 17.93
N ARG A 132 -9.85 -8.07 17.33
CA ARG A 132 -9.49 -6.64 17.50
C ARG A 132 -9.34 -6.17 18.96
N ALA A 133 -10.16 -6.69 19.87
CA ALA A 133 -10.16 -6.28 21.28
C ALA A 133 -8.89 -6.73 22.03
N SER A 134 -8.13 -7.67 21.46
CA SER A 134 -6.89 -8.20 22.01
C SER A 134 -5.63 -7.77 21.24
N LEU A 135 -5.81 -7.13 20.08
CA LEU A 135 -4.71 -6.72 19.22
C LEU A 135 -4.03 -5.46 19.76
N ARG A 136 -2.70 -5.44 19.70
CA ARG A 136 -1.93 -4.20 19.87
C ARG A 136 -1.74 -3.55 18.49
N PRO A 137 -1.47 -2.23 18.43
CA PRO A 137 -1.19 -1.54 17.17
C PRO A 137 -0.12 -2.24 16.31
N ASP A 138 0.95 -2.74 16.94
CA ASP A 138 2.02 -3.46 16.25
C ASP A 138 1.55 -4.75 15.59
N ASP A 139 0.66 -5.50 16.26
CA ASP A 139 0.10 -6.74 15.75
C ASP A 139 -0.80 -6.42 14.53
N VAL A 140 -1.60 -5.35 14.61
CA VAL A 140 -2.42 -4.87 13.49
C VAL A 140 -1.56 -4.50 12.29
N PHE A 141 -0.52 -3.69 12.50
CA PHE A 141 0.39 -3.28 11.43
C PHE A 141 1.00 -4.49 10.74
N HIS A 142 1.51 -5.45 11.51
CA HIS A 142 2.12 -6.67 10.97
C HIS A 142 1.15 -7.46 10.07
N HIS A 143 -0.09 -7.67 10.52
CA HIS A 143 -1.12 -8.35 9.72
C HIS A 143 -1.46 -7.58 8.43
N LEU A 144 -1.58 -6.25 8.51
CA LEU A 144 -1.85 -5.44 7.33
C LEU A 144 -0.68 -5.49 6.33
N MET A 145 0.56 -5.50 6.81
CA MET A 145 1.74 -5.64 5.96
C MET A 145 1.81 -7.01 5.29
N GLN A 146 1.48 -8.10 6.00
CA GLN A 146 1.35 -9.43 5.39
C GLN A 146 0.32 -9.43 4.25
N LEU A 147 -0.81 -8.74 4.43
CA LEU A 147 -1.83 -8.62 3.38
C LEU A 147 -1.36 -7.78 2.20
N LEU A 148 -0.36 -6.93 2.35
CA LEU A 148 0.20 -6.12 1.27
C LEU A 148 1.32 -6.84 0.50
N GLN A 149 1.86 -7.94 1.03
CA GLN A 149 2.88 -8.73 0.34
C GLN A 149 2.26 -9.52 -0.82
N PRO A 150 2.98 -9.70 -1.94
CA PRO A 150 2.54 -10.59 -3.00
C PRO A 150 2.43 -12.02 -2.47
N GLU A 151 1.43 -12.78 -2.91
CA GLU A 151 1.39 -14.22 -2.62
C GLU A 151 2.64 -14.85 -3.23
N GLU A 152 3.49 -15.46 -2.40
CA GLU A 152 4.55 -16.31 -2.92
C GLU A 152 3.90 -17.37 -3.79
N THR A 153 4.29 -17.38 -5.07
CA THR A 153 3.89 -18.44 -5.99
C THR A 153 4.58 -19.71 -5.53
N ALA A 154 3.85 -20.53 -4.78
CA ALA A 154 4.23 -21.90 -4.47
C ALA A 154 4.22 -22.77 -5.75
#